data_AF-M0QR17-F1
#
_entry.id   AF-M0QR17-F1
#
_cell.length_a   1.000
_cell.length_b   1.000
_cell.length_c   1.000
_cell.angle_alpha   90.00
_cell.angle_beta   90.00
_cell.angle_gamma   90.00
#
_symmetry.space_group_name_H-M   'P 1'
#
loop_
_entity.id
_entity.type
_entity.pdbx_description
1 polymer ?
#
loop_
_entity_poly.entity_id
_entity_poly.type
_entity_poly.pdbx_seq_one_letter_code
_entity_poly.pdbx_strand_id
1 'polypeptide(L)'
;MTAGLQEYLGARMHSRDEVLTKPCPVPDGPGVYGWWFDTVPASDIDAVGCQHRGGAWLLYAGISPSKPPVNGKPASVQTIRNHYKGNAATSTLRLSLGCLLAAELGLQLRRTGSGTKMHFHTGEAALSEWMAAHARVAWVQHTEPWTLEDELIEVLDLPLNLMGNSENPYHRNLSAARKAAKRVAAGLPIVSNRS
;
A
#
# COMPACT_ATOMS: atom_id res chain seq x y z
N MET A 1 4.98 22.15 -10.42
CA MET A 1 4.16 20.92 -10.48
C MET A 1 4.09 20.50 -11.92
N THR A 2 4.53 19.29 -12.27
CA THR A 2 4.44 18.78 -13.66
C THR A 2 2.98 18.48 -14.02
N ALA A 3 2.69 18.33 -15.32
CA ALA A 3 1.35 17.94 -15.77
C ALA A 3 0.95 16.55 -15.24
N GLY A 4 1.90 15.60 -15.18
CA GLY A 4 1.67 14.25 -14.65
C GLY A 4 1.33 14.26 -13.16
N LEU A 5 2.04 15.06 -12.35
CA LEU A 5 1.73 15.23 -10.94
C LEU A 5 0.35 15.88 -10.73
N GLN A 6 -0.01 16.87 -11.54
CA GLN A 6 -1.33 17.50 -11.47
C GLN A 6 -2.46 16.51 -11.83
N GLU A 7 -2.28 15.71 -12.89
CA GLU A 7 -3.21 14.65 -13.26
C GLU A 7 -3.36 13.61 -12.14
N TYR A 8 -2.24 13.16 -11.56
CA TYR A 8 -2.21 12.22 -10.44
C TYR A 8 -2.98 12.73 -9.21
N LEU A 9 -2.74 13.97 -8.79
CA LEU A 9 -3.45 14.57 -7.66
C LEU A 9 -4.92 14.88 -7.97
N GLY A 10 -5.25 15.08 -9.24
CA GLY A 10 -6.61 15.31 -9.75
C GLY A 10 -7.43 14.03 -9.98
N ALA A 11 -6.79 12.87 -10.06
CA ALA A 11 -7.43 11.61 -10.44
C ALA A 11 -8.58 11.21 -9.50
N ARG A 12 -9.64 10.62 -10.07
CA ARG A 12 -10.81 10.19 -9.31
C ARG A 12 -10.45 9.08 -8.32
N MET A 13 -10.91 9.22 -7.09
CA MET A 13 -10.79 8.19 -6.06
C MET A 13 -11.93 7.16 -6.20
N HIS A 14 -11.58 5.88 -6.09
CA HIS A 14 -12.49 4.76 -6.13
C HIS A 14 -12.47 3.99 -4.81
N SER A 15 -13.66 3.62 -4.35
CA SER A 15 -13.86 2.70 -3.22
C SER A 15 -13.48 1.27 -3.58
N ARG A 16 -13.34 0.44 -2.54
CA ARG A 16 -13.18 -1.00 -2.69
C ARG A 16 -14.30 -1.60 -3.53
N ASP A 17 -15.55 -1.28 -3.22
CA ASP A 17 -16.70 -1.87 -3.90
C ASP A 17 -16.69 -1.55 -5.39
N GLU A 18 -16.46 -0.29 -5.76
CA GLU A 18 -16.29 0.13 -7.15
C GLU A 18 -15.18 -0.67 -7.85
N VAL A 19 -13.98 -0.73 -7.26
CA VAL A 19 -12.82 -1.45 -7.83
C VAL A 19 -13.08 -2.96 -7.97
N LEU A 20 -13.90 -3.53 -7.09
CA LEU A 20 -14.18 -4.97 -7.09
C LEU A 20 -15.31 -5.37 -8.03
N THR A 21 -16.15 -4.43 -8.47
CA THR A 21 -17.21 -4.65 -9.48
C THR A 21 -16.67 -5.07 -10.85
N LYS A 22 -17.60 -5.48 -11.73
CA LYS A 22 -17.33 -5.77 -13.15
C LYS A 22 -18.30 -4.95 -14.00
N PRO A 23 -17.84 -4.11 -14.94
CA PRO A 23 -16.42 -3.79 -15.21
C PRO A 23 -15.77 -3.01 -14.07
N CYS A 24 -14.48 -3.22 -13.84
CA CYS A 24 -13.69 -2.45 -12.88
C CYS A 24 -13.40 -1.06 -13.48
N PRO A 25 -13.63 0.06 -12.75
CA PRO A 25 -13.41 1.40 -13.28
C PRO A 25 -11.93 1.78 -13.41
N VAL A 26 -11.05 1.07 -12.71
CA VAL A 26 -9.60 1.22 -12.84
C VAL A 26 -9.14 0.54 -14.13
N PRO A 27 -8.44 1.26 -15.04
CA PRO A 27 -7.93 0.70 -16.28
C PRO A 27 -6.98 -0.49 -16.09
N ASP A 28 -6.98 -1.40 -17.07
CA ASP A 28 -6.01 -2.48 -17.16
C ASP A 28 -4.83 -2.02 -18.02
N GLY A 29 -3.76 -1.53 -17.39
CA GLY A 29 -2.60 -1.00 -18.09
C GLY A 29 -1.50 -0.48 -17.15
N PRO A 30 -0.36 -0.01 -17.69
CA PRO A 30 0.69 0.64 -16.93
C PRO A 30 0.24 1.95 -16.28
N GLY A 31 0.61 2.19 -15.03
CA GLY A 31 0.25 3.42 -14.35
C GLY A 31 0.64 3.49 -12.88
N VAL A 32 0.24 4.59 -12.29
CA VAL A 32 0.56 4.99 -10.91
C VAL A 32 -0.74 5.08 -10.13
N TYR A 33 -0.72 4.60 -8.89
CA TYR A 33 -1.84 4.67 -7.97
C TYR A 33 -1.49 5.34 -6.66
N GLY A 34 -2.46 6.08 -6.14
CA GLY A 34 -2.39 6.73 -4.84
C GLY A 34 -3.46 6.18 -3.91
N TRP A 35 -3.08 5.89 -2.67
CA TRP A 35 -4.01 5.47 -1.62
C TRP A 35 -4.31 6.64 -0.68
N TRP A 36 -5.59 6.99 -0.66
CA TRP A 36 -6.16 8.10 0.07
C TRP A 36 -6.96 7.55 1.25
N PHE A 37 -6.70 8.05 2.45
CA PHE A 37 -7.31 7.55 3.67
C PHE A 37 -8.12 8.65 4.36
N ASP A 38 -9.37 8.35 4.74
CA ASP A 38 -10.21 9.28 5.52
C ASP A 38 -9.86 9.32 7.02
N THR A 39 -8.92 8.47 7.43
CA THR A 39 -8.33 8.42 8.76
C THR A 39 -6.86 8.06 8.65
N VAL A 40 -6.05 8.58 9.56
CA VAL A 40 -4.61 8.29 9.61
C VAL A 40 -4.38 6.98 10.38
N PRO A 41 -3.68 5.97 9.82
CA PRO A 41 -3.63 4.62 10.39
C PRO A 41 -2.76 4.47 11.66
N ALA A 42 -2.08 5.53 12.08
CA ALA A 42 -1.35 5.58 13.33
C ALA A 42 -1.31 7.02 13.86
N SER A 43 -1.49 7.19 15.17
CA SER A 43 -1.58 8.50 15.82
C SER A 43 -0.27 9.30 15.79
N ASP A 44 0.86 8.64 15.52
CA ASP A 44 2.19 9.26 15.45
C ASP A 44 2.61 9.65 14.03
N ILE A 45 1.72 9.50 13.03
CA ILE A 45 1.91 10.06 11.69
C ILE A 45 1.46 11.52 11.70
N ASP A 46 2.39 12.43 11.44
CA ASP A 46 2.07 13.82 11.12
C ASP A 46 1.67 13.93 9.65
N ALA A 47 0.37 14.09 9.38
CA ALA A 47 -0.17 14.19 8.02
C ALA A 47 -0.31 15.64 7.52
N VAL A 48 0.22 16.64 8.24
CA VAL A 48 0.08 18.06 7.88
C VAL A 48 0.71 18.36 6.51
N GLY A 49 1.82 17.71 6.17
CA GLY A 49 2.49 17.85 4.87
C GLY A 49 1.88 17.01 3.75
N CYS A 50 1.00 16.06 4.08
CA CYS A 50 0.39 15.15 3.11
C CYS A 50 -0.67 15.86 2.27
N GLN A 51 -0.83 15.43 1.01
CA GLN A 51 -1.90 15.95 0.16
C GLN A 51 -3.27 15.56 0.71
N HIS A 52 -4.19 16.52 0.81
CA HIS A 52 -5.53 16.30 1.38
C HIS A 52 -6.62 16.77 0.40
N ARG A 53 -7.56 15.87 0.08
CA ARG A 53 -8.65 16.16 -0.85
C ARG A 53 -9.86 15.29 -0.55
N GLY A 54 -11.04 15.89 -0.54
CA GLY A 54 -12.29 15.15 -0.33
C GLY A 54 -12.37 14.47 1.03
N GLY A 55 -11.73 15.04 2.06
CA GLY A 55 -11.68 14.47 3.41
C GLY A 55 -10.71 13.30 3.58
N ALA A 56 -9.81 13.06 2.62
CA ALA A 56 -8.85 11.98 2.68
C ALA A 56 -7.42 12.46 2.40
N TRP A 57 -6.45 11.87 3.12
CA TRP A 57 -5.01 12.13 2.96
C TRP A 57 -4.37 11.10 2.04
N LEU A 58 -3.58 11.55 1.07
CA LEU A 58 -2.70 10.68 0.30
C LEU A 58 -1.51 10.28 1.18
N LEU A 59 -1.43 9.00 1.54
CA LEU A 59 -0.37 8.50 2.43
C LEU A 59 0.57 7.49 1.77
N TYR A 60 0.18 6.95 0.61
CA TYR A 60 0.97 5.96 -0.13
C TYR A 60 0.78 6.12 -1.63
N ALA A 61 1.88 6.00 -2.39
CA ALA A 61 1.87 5.87 -3.84
C ALA A 61 2.54 4.56 -4.27
N GLY A 62 2.14 4.00 -5.41
CA GLY A 62 2.80 2.86 -6.00
C GLY A 62 2.53 2.73 -7.49
N ILE A 63 3.23 1.80 -8.12
CA ILE A 63 3.13 1.57 -9.57
C ILE A 63 2.76 0.15 -9.95
N SER A 64 2.21 0.01 -11.15
CA SER A 64 2.17 -1.27 -11.84
C SER A 64 2.23 -1.03 -13.36
N PRO A 65 3.12 -1.70 -14.10
CA PRO A 65 4.16 -2.61 -13.62
C PRO A 65 5.30 -1.88 -12.90
N SER A 66 6.16 -2.64 -12.21
CA SER A 66 7.45 -2.12 -11.73
C SER A 66 8.38 -1.74 -12.90
N LYS A 67 9.45 -0.99 -12.62
CA LYS A 67 10.54 -0.81 -13.60
C LYS A 67 11.04 -2.17 -14.11
N PRO A 68 11.20 -2.36 -15.44
CA PRO A 68 11.73 -3.60 -15.99
C PRO A 68 13.11 -3.92 -15.39
N PRO A 69 13.32 -5.13 -14.87
CA PRO A 69 14.61 -5.49 -14.29
C PRO A 69 15.66 -5.74 -15.39
N VAL A 70 16.91 -5.38 -15.10
CA VAL A 70 18.05 -5.49 -16.04
C VAL A 70 18.33 -6.94 -16.46
N ASN A 71 17.91 -7.92 -15.66
CA ASN A 71 18.13 -9.34 -15.91
C ASN A 71 17.15 -9.97 -16.94
N GLY A 72 16.33 -9.16 -17.61
CA GLY A 72 15.40 -9.61 -18.65
C GLY A 72 14.17 -10.37 -18.15
N LYS A 73 13.98 -10.52 -16.83
CA LYS A 73 12.73 -11.07 -16.29
C LYS A 73 11.56 -10.09 -16.52
N PRO A 74 10.31 -10.58 -16.60
CA PRO A 74 9.16 -9.71 -16.67
C PRO A 74 9.08 -8.77 -15.45
N ALA A 75 8.61 -7.56 -15.68
CA ALA A 75 8.29 -6.64 -14.60
C ALA A 75 7.18 -7.22 -13.71
N SER A 76 7.22 -6.90 -12.42
CA SER A 76 6.18 -7.31 -11.50
C SER A 76 4.92 -6.50 -11.77
N VAL A 77 3.78 -7.18 -11.92
CA VAL A 77 2.46 -6.56 -12.11
C VAL A 77 1.66 -6.72 -10.82
N GLN A 78 1.18 -5.61 -10.27
CA GLN A 78 0.26 -5.61 -9.14
C GLN A 78 -1.03 -4.90 -9.55
N THR A 79 -2.14 -5.61 -9.54
CA THR A 79 -3.43 -4.95 -9.74
C THR A 79 -3.87 -4.26 -8.45
N ILE A 80 -4.57 -3.13 -8.55
CA ILE A 80 -5.22 -2.51 -7.39
C ILE A 80 -6.10 -3.53 -6.65
N ARG A 81 -6.76 -4.42 -7.39
CA ARG A 81 -7.59 -5.50 -6.84
C ARG A 81 -6.80 -6.41 -5.89
N ASN A 82 -5.50 -6.63 -6.13
CA ASN A 82 -4.65 -7.41 -5.23
C ASN A 82 -4.45 -6.74 -3.87
N HIS A 83 -4.47 -5.41 -3.78
CA HIS A 83 -4.39 -4.71 -2.49
C HIS A 83 -5.68 -4.84 -1.68
N TYR A 84 -6.84 -4.80 -2.35
CA TYR A 84 -8.15 -4.94 -1.69
C TYR A 84 -8.58 -6.39 -1.38
N LYS A 85 -8.08 -7.39 -2.12
CA LYS A 85 -8.44 -8.81 -1.96
C LYS A 85 -7.32 -9.70 -1.45
N GLY A 86 -6.07 -9.27 -1.61
CA GLY A 86 -4.90 -10.06 -1.30
C GLY A 86 -4.52 -9.99 0.17
N ASN A 87 -3.25 -10.22 0.45
CA ASN A 87 -2.71 -10.27 1.79
C ASN A 87 -1.35 -9.56 1.86
N ALA A 88 -0.84 -9.39 3.07
CA ALA A 88 0.43 -8.71 3.31
C ALA A 88 1.67 -9.41 2.72
N ALA A 89 1.56 -10.68 2.28
CA ALA A 89 2.69 -11.36 1.64
C ALA A 89 2.97 -10.85 0.21
N THR A 90 1.97 -10.23 -0.44
CA THR A 90 2.10 -9.68 -1.79
C THR A 90 1.82 -8.18 -1.87
N SER A 91 1.32 -7.56 -0.80
CA SER A 91 1.10 -6.12 -0.73
C SER A 91 1.94 -5.47 0.36
N THR A 92 2.88 -4.61 -0.07
CA THR A 92 3.67 -3.76 0.85
C THR A 92 2.76 -2.85 1.66
N LEU A 93 1.76 -2.23 1.02
CA LEU A 93 0.75 -1.41 1.70
C LEU A 93 0.05 -2.17 2.83
N ARG A 94 -0.50 -3.36 2.57
CA ARG A 94 -1.16 -4.18 3.60
C ARG A 94 -0.22 -4.53 4.74
N LEU A 95 1.04 -4.84 4.44
CA LEU A 95 2.03 -5.11 5.47
C LEU A 95 2.30 -3.88 6.34
N SER A 96 2.39 -2.68 5.77
CA SER A 96 2.51 -1.43 6.54
C SER A 96 1.27 -1.18 7.39
N LEU A 97 0.07 -1.16 6.79
CA LEU A 97 -1.18 -0.91 7.50
C LEU A 97 -1.42 -1.91 8.64
N GLY A 98 -1.26 -3.20 8.37
CA GLY A 98 -1.51 -4.22 9.40
C GLY A 98 -0.45 -4.22 10.51
N CYS A 99 0.75 -3.67 10.30
CA CYS A 99 1.71 -3.44 11.38
C CYS A 99 1.33 -2.25 12.25
N LEU A 100 0.81 -1.17 11.65
CA LEU A 100 0.39 0.04 12.37
C LEU A 100 -0.91 -0.21 13.16
N LEU A 101 -1.88 -0.86 12.53
CA LEU A 101 -3.21 -1.16 13.08
C LEU A 101 -3.24 -2.45 13.91
N ALA A 102 -2.08 -3.06 14.20
CA ALA A 102 -2.02 -4.38 14.82
C ALA A 102 -2.73 -4.44 16.18
N ALA A 103 -2.55 -3.41 17.01
CA ALA A 103 -3.19 -3.33 18.32
C ALA A 103 -4.70 -3.07 18.21
N GLU A 104 -5.09 -2.13 17.34
CA GLU A 104 -6.50 -1.74 17.13
C GLU A 104 -7.34 -2.89 16.58
N LEU A 105 -6.83 -3.60 15.57
CA LEU A 105 -7.56 -4.64 14.85
C LEU A 105 -7.23 -6.06 15.34
N GLY A 106 -6.40 -6.20 16.38
CA GLY A 106 -6.00 -7.51 16.91
C GLY A 106 -5.20 -8.36 15.91
N LEU A 107 -4.38 -7.74 15.07
CA LEU A 107 -3.65 -8.42 14.01
C LEU A 107 -2.33 -9.00 14.53
N GLN A 108 -1.98 -10.19 14.02
CA GLN A 108 -0.69 -10.80 14.27
C GLN A 108 -0.08 -11.27 12.95
N LEU A 109 1.10 -10.74 12.62
CA LEU A 109 1.85 -11.21 11.46
C LEU A 109 2.31 -12.65 11.72
N ARG A 110 2.09 -13.55 10.77
CA ARG A 110 2.45 -14.97 10.86
C ARG A 110 3.30 -15.39 9.68
N ARG A 111 4.27 -16.28 9.92
CA ARG A 111 4.92 -17.06 8.86
C ARG A 111 3.94 -18.12 8.35
N THR A 112 3.78 -18.24 7.03
CA THR A 112 2.77 -19.12 6.44
C THR A 112 3.34 -20.05 5.38
N GLY A 113 2.65 -21.18 5.14
CA GLY A 113 3.04 -22.17 4.13
C GLY A 113 4.39 -22.82 4.47
N SER A 114 5.39 -22.63 3.61
CA SER A 114 6.78 -23.08 3.87
C SER A 114 7.53 -22.23 4.89
N GLY A 115 6.90 -21.18 5.43
CA GLY A 115 7.48 -20.26 6.42
C GLY A 115 8.24 -19.07 5.82
N THR A 116 8.36 -18.99 4.50
CA THR A 116 9.06 -17.88 3.80
C THR A 116 8.17 -16.66 3.60
N LYS A 117 6.86 -16.86 3.48
CA LYS A 117 5.88 -15.77 3.34
C LYS A 117 5.35 -15.37 4.71
N MET A 118 4.97 -14.10 4.83
CA MET A 118 4.34 -13.57 6.04
C MET A 118 3.10 -12.77 5.69
N HIS A 119 2.01 -13.02 6.41
CA HIS A 119 0.77 -12.23 6.32
C HIS A 119 -0.03 -12.32 7.61
N PHE A 120 -1.13 -11.60 7.74
CA PHE A 120 -1.90 -11.52 9.00
C PHE A 120 -2.87 -12.68 9.22
N HIS A 121 -2.72 -13.78 8.47
CA HIS A 121 -3.60 -14.96 8.51
C HIS A 121 -5.09 -14.58 8.51
N THR A 122 -5.87 -15.04 9.50
CA THR A 122 -7.29 -14.73 9.70
C THR A 122 -7.55 -13.23 9.92
N GLY A 123 -6.55 -12.47 10.38
CA GLY A 123 -6.61 -11.01 10.52
C GLY A 123 -6.63 -10.25 9.18
N GLU A 124 -6.33 -10.89 8.06
CA GLU A 124 -6.46 -10.25 6.73
C GLU A 124 -7.91 -9.86 6.41
N ALA A 125 -8.90 -10.55 7.00
CA ALA A 125 -10.31 -10.18 6.87
C ALA A 125 -10.57 -8.82 7.55
N ALA A 126 -10.17 -8.67 8.82
CA ALA A 126 -10.31 -7.41 9.55
C ALA A 126 -9.58 -6.24 8.86
N LEU A 127 -8.37 -6.48 8.35
CA LEU A 127 -7.64 -5.47 7.57
C LEU A 127 -8.34 -5.12 6.25
N SER A 128 -9.01 -6.08 5.61
CA SER A 128 -9.78 -5.82 4.39
C SER A 128 -11.01 -4.96 4.64
N GLU A 129 -11.71 -5.20 5.74
CA GLU A 129 -12.86 -4.37 6.17
C GLU A 129 -12.41 -2.95 6.53
N TRP A 130 -11.30 -2.81 7.27
CA TRP A 130 -10.73 -1.51 7.57
C TRP A 130 -10.34 -0.74 6.29
N MET A 131 -9.67 -1.40 5.33
CA MET A 131 -9.36 -0.77 4.04
C MET A 131 -10.62 -0.45 3.24
N ALA A 132 -11.68 -1.25 3.33
CA ALA A 132 -12.95 -0.99 2.64
C ALA A 132 -13.60 0.30 3.17
N ALA A 133 -13.60 0.48 4.49
CA ALA A 133 -14.14 1.66 5.14
C ALA A 133 -13.29 2.89 4.81
N HIS A 134 -11.98 2.80 5.05
CA HIS A 134 -11.14 3.98 5.21
C HIS A 134 -10.25 4.31 4.01
N ALA A 135 -10.01 3.36 3.11
CA ALA A 135 -9.09 3.55 2.01
C ALA A 135 -9.83 3.72 0.68
N ARG A 136 -9.38 4.68 -0.11
CA ARG A 136 -9.77 4.90 -1.52
C ARG A 136 -8.52 4.92 -2.37
N VAL A 137 -8.67 4.56 -3.63
CA VAL A 137 -7.53 4.50 -4.56
C VAL A 137 -7.82 5.35 -5.80
N ALA A 138 -6.88 6.20 -6.17
CA ALA A 138 -6.87 6.89 -7.45
C ALA A 138 -5.83 6.25 -8.36
N TRP A 139 -6.08 6.23 -9.66
CA TRP A 139 -5.19 5.65 -10.67
C TRP A 139 -5.04 6.58 -11.86
N VAL A 140 -3.82 6.73 -12.36
CA VAL A 140 -3.49 7.40 -13.61
C VAL A 140 -2.67 6.47 -14.48
N GLN A 141 -3.08 6.34 -15.74
CA GLN A 141 -2.33 5.57 -16.73
C GLN A 141 -1.04 6.32 -17.10
N HIS A 142 0.09 5.62 -17.08
CA HIS A 142 1.39 6.19 -17.42
C HIS A 142 2.24 5.10 -18.04
N THR A 143 2.85 5.36 -19.20
CA THR A 143 3.60 4.34 -19.97
C THR A 143 4.84 3.84 -19.22
N GLU A 144 5.51 4.73 -18.50
CA GLU A 144 6.69 4.45 -17.70
C GLU A 144 6.41 4.84 -16.24
N PRO A 145 5.58 4.10 -15.50
CA PRO A 145 5.06 4.58 -14.21
C PRO A 145 6.15 4.83 -13.16
N TRP A 146 7.31 4.16 -13.28
CA TRP A 146 8.47 4.38 -12.41
C TRP A 146 9.03 5.80 -12.46
N THR A 147 8.96 6.50 -13.60
CA THR A 147 9.48 7.88 -13.69
C THR A 147 8.61 8.85 -12.91
N LEU A 148 7.28 8.67 -12.98
CA LEU A 148 6.35 9.45 -12.18
C LEU A 148 6.42 9.06 -10.70
N GLU A 149 6.58 7.78 -10.35
CA GLU A 149 6.76 7.36 -8.94
C GLU A 149 7.98 8.01 -8.28
N ASP A 150 9.12 8.07 -8.97
CA ASP A 150 10.32 8.74 -8.49
C ASP A 150 10.03 10.23 -8.20
N GLU A 151 9.34 10.92 -9.11
CA GLU A 151 8.90 12.32 -8.91
C GLU A 151 7.95 12.45 -7.70
N LEU A 152 6.95 11.56 -7.58
CA LEU A 152 5.99 11.60 -6.47
C LEU A 152 6.67 11.43 -5.11
N ILE A 153 7.61 10.49 -5.00
CA ILE A 153 8.35 10.23 -3.76
C ILE A 153 9.26 11.41 -3.40
N GLU A 154 9.83 12.10 -4.39
CA GLU A 154 10.68 13.27 -4.16
C GLU A 154 9.90 14.49 -3.66
N VAL A 155 8.70 14.73 -4.21
CA VAL A 155 7.98 16.00 -4.01
C VAL A 155 6.79 15.92 -3.06
N LEU A 156 6.31 14.72 -2.72
CA LEU A 156 5.15 14.52 -1.84
C LEU A 156 5.56 13.92 -0.50
N ASP A 157 4.86 14.32 0.55
CA ASP A 157 4.92 13.65 1.84
C ASP A 157 4.07 12.36 1.80
N LEU A 158 4.75 11.22 1.72
CA LEU A 158 4.16 9.88 1.59
C LEU A 158 4.61 8.95 2.73
N PRO A 159 4.09 9.11 3.96
CA PRO A 159 4.63 8.47 5.15
C PRO A 159 4.57 6.93 5.14
N LEU A 160 3.76 6.32 4.27
CA LEU A 160 3.67 4.86 4.15
C LEU A 160 4.59 4.25 3.08
N ASN A 161 5.25 5.07 2.25
CA ASN A 161 6.27 4.64 1.30
C ASN A 161 7.61 4.50 2.04
N LEU A 162 8.21 3.29 2.03
CA LEU A 162 9.54 3.07 2.59
C LEU A 162 10.65 3.04 1.53
N MET A 163 10.36 2.46 0.36
CA MET A 163 11.33 2.37 -0.72
C MET A 163 11.51 3.75 -1.35
N GLY A 164 12.77 4.20 -1.47
CA GLY A 164 13.10 5.52 -2.05
C GLY A 164 12.82 6.72 -1.14
N ASN A 165 12.28 6.50 0.07
CA ASN A 165 11.72 7.56 0.91
C ASN A 165 12.34 7.59 2.32
N SER A 166 13.65 7.42 2.42
CA SER A 166 14.36 7.33 3.71
C SER A 166 14.36 8.63 4.51
N GLU A 167 14.22 9.76 3.82
CA GLU A 167 14.23 11.11 4.40
C GLU A 167 12.87 11.51 4.99
N ASN A 168 11.81 10.76 4.71
CA ASN A 168 10.50 11.02 5.31
C ASN A 168 10.58 10.85 6.85
N PRO A 169 10.08 11.82 7.64
CA PRO A 169 10.15 11.77 9.09
C PRO A 169 9.58 10.48 9.70
N TYR A 170 8.55 9.90 9.09
CA TYR A 170 7.89 8.68 9.58
C TYR A 170 8.60 7.37 9.17
N HIS A 171 9.56 7.43 8.25
CA HIS A 171 10.23 6.24 7.69
C HIS A 171 10.81 5.32 8.78
N ARG A 172 11.42 5.92 9.82
CA ARG A 172 12.02 5.19 10.94
C ARG A 172 10.97 4.45 11.77
N ASN A 173 9.85 5.09 12.08
CA ASN A 173 8.78 4.51 12.90
C ASN A 173 8.12 3.35 12.15
N LEU A 174 7.76 3.54 10.88
CA LEU A 174 7.17 2.48 10.06
C LEU A 174 8.14 1.30 9.86
N SER A 175 9.42 1.57 9.63
CA SER A 175 10.46 0.54 9.54
C SER A 175 10.58 -0.26 10.84
N ALA A 176 10.54 0.41 11.99
CA ALA A 176 10.59 -0.21 13.31
C ALA A 176 9.35 -1.08 13.57
N ALA A 177 8.15 -0.60 13.24
CA ALA A 177 6.90 -1.35 13.37
C ALA A 177 6.92 -2.64 12.54
N ARG A 178 7.31 -2.56 11.26
CA ARG A 178 7.46 -3.75 10.39
C ARG A 178 8.52 -4.71 10.92
N LYS A 179 9.65 -4.20 11.42
CA LYS A 179 10.73 -5.03 11.99
C LYS A 179 10.27 -5.74 13.27
N ALA A 180 9.56 -5.05 14.15
CA ALA A 180 9.01 -5.62 15.37
C ALA A 180 8.02 -6.75 15.07
N ALA A 181 7.04 -6.50 14.18
CA ALA A 181 6.07 -7.51 13.76
C ALA A 181 6.74 -8.76 13.15
N LYS A 182 7.74 -8.57 12.29
CA LYS A 182 8.51 -9.68 11.70
C LYS A 182 9.30 -10.47 12.75
N ARG A 183 9.91 -9.77 13.74
CA ARG A 183 10.64 -10.43 14.84
C ARG A 183 9.71 -11.31 15.67
N VAL A 184 8.52 -10.80 16.01
CA VAL A 184 7.50 -11.59 16.71
C VAL A 184 7.08 -12.79 15.86
N ALA A 185 6.77 -12.58 14.58
CA ALA A 185 6.38 -13.65 13.65
C ALA A 185 7.45 -14.76 13.52
N ALA A 186 8.73 -14.42 13.61
CA ALA A 186 9.84 -15.36 13.56
C ALA A 186 9.90 -16.29 14.79
N GLY A 187 9.42 -15.83 15.95
CA GLY A 187 9.31 -16.64 17.17
C GLY A 187 8.04 -17.50 17.25
N LEU A 188 7.06 -17.27 16.37
CA LEU A 188 5.80 -18.00 16.36
C LEU A 188 5.85 -19.23 15.45
N PRO A 189 5.02 -20.27 15.72
CA PRO A 189 4.85 -21.40 14.82
C PRO A 189 4.34 -20.96 13.43
N ILE A 190 4.85 -21.64 12.40
CA ILE A 190 4.38 -21.49 11.02
C ILE A 190 2.93 -22.00 10.95
N VAL A 191 2.06 -21.26 10.27
CA VAL A 191 0.67 -21.64 10.04
C VAL A 191 0.42 -22.03 8.60
N SER A 192 -0.68 -22.75 8.36
CA SER A 192 -1.10 -23.11 7.02
C SER A 192 -1.47 -21.86 6.20
N ASN A 193 -1.43 -21.94 4.88
CA ASN A 193 -1.92 -20.86 4.01
C ASN A 193 -3.45 -20.73 4.01
N ARG A 194 -4.17 -21.74 4.52
CA ARG A 194 -5.62 -21.72 4.62
C ARG A 194 -6.01 -21.07 5.95
N SER A 195 -6.75 -19.98 5.84
CA SER A 195 -7.45 -19.33 6.95
C SER A 195 -8.68 -20.15 7.33
#